data_AF-A0AA42YSZ6-F1
#
_entry.id   AF-A0AA42YSZ6-F1
#
_cell.length_a   1.000
_cell.length_b   1.000
_cell.length_c   1.000
_cell.angle_alpha   90.00
_cell.angle_beta   90.00
_cell.angle_gamma   90.00
#
_symmetry.space_group_name_H-M   'P 1'
#
loop_
_entity.id
_entity.type
_entity.pdbx_description
1 polymer ?
#
loop_
_entity_poly.entity_id
_entity_poly.type
_entity_poly.pdbx_seq_one_letter_code
_entity_poly.pdbx_strand_id
1 'polypeptide(L)'
;DISEDPKQPKLIKSIKTAEGAHHIVFSPDKRYAFVQNNLLSLPGLSDGSISVVDMEKGESIASIDTLKNQGLNPNCIILLPEWSSGHGH
;
A
#
# COMPACT_ATOMS: atom_id res chain seq x y z
N ASP A 1 9.81 -14.95 2.47
CA ASP A 1 10.37 -15.84 1.46
C ASP A 1 9.57 -17.11 1.41
N ILE A 2 9.15 -17.53 0.22
CA ILE A 2 8.43 -18.78 -0.03
C ILE A 2 9.17 -19.66 -1.05
N SER A 3 10.37 -19.27 -1.51
CA SER A 3 11.08 -20.00 -2.56
C SER A 3 11.59 -21.38 -2.11
N GLU A 4 11.82 -21.56 -0.81
CA GLU A 4 12.25 -22.85 -0.23
C GLU A 4 11.06 -23.77 0.08
N ASP A 5 10.08 -23.30 0.87
CA ASP A 5 8.84 -24.03 1.18
C ASP A 5 7.68 -23.04 1.36
N PRO A 6 6.65 -23.06 0.48
CA PRO A 6 5.51 -22.15 0.58
C PRO A 6 4.64 -22.39 1.82
N LYS A 7 4.76 -23.55 2.49
CA LYS A 7 4.06 -23.84 3.75
C LYS A 7 4.79 -23.29 4.97
N GLN A 8 6.05 -22.89 4.82
CA GLN A 8 6.88 -22.33 5.89
C GLN A 8 7.52 -21.01 5.46
N PRO A 9 6.70 -19.95 5.27
CA PRO A 9 7.22 -18.67 4.85
C PRO A 9 8.17 -18.08 5.90
N LYS A 10 9.32 -17.56 5.44
CA LYS A 10 10.25 -16.82 6.31
C LYS A 10 9.96 -15.33 6.23
N LEU A 11 9.84 -14.65 7.37
CA LEU A 11 9.80 -13.17 7.40
C LEU A 11 11.20 -12.64 7.04
N ILE A 12 11.31 -11.90 5.94
CA ILE A 12 12.59 -11.32 5.49
C ILE A 12 12.77 -9.92 6.08
N LYS A 13 11.72 -9.11 6.07
CA LYS A 13 11.76 -7.70 6.46
C LYS A 13 10.37 -7.20 6.84
N SER A 14 10.31 -6.30 7.81
CA SER A 14 9.13 -5.48 8.10
C SER A 14 9.43 -4.04 7.73
N ILE A 15 8.58 -3.43 6.92
CA ILE A 15 8.71 -2.03 6.51
C ILE A 15 7.60 -1.24 7.20
N LYS A 16 7.97 -0.20 7.93
CA LYS A 16 6.99 0.65 8.61
C LYS A 16 6.32 1.60 7.61
N THR A 17 4.99 1.63 7.63
CA THR A 17 4.13 2.61 6.94
C THR A 17 3.33 3.41 7.99
N ALA A 18 2.30 4.16 7.57
CA ALA A 18 1.39 4.79 8.53
C ALA A 18 0.40 3.78 9.13
N GLU A 19 -0.36 4.22 10.14
CA GLU A 19 -1.30 3.38 10.87
C GLU A 19 -2.42 2.83 9.99
N GLY A 20 -2.74 1.54 10.13
CA GLY A 20 -3.83 0.90 9.40
C GLY A 20 -3.48 0.37 8.00
N ALA A 21 -2.23 0.00 7.74
CA ALA A 21 -1.84 -0.70 6.52
C ALA A 21 -2.78 -1.90 6.23
N HIS A 22 -3.45 -1.90 5.07
CA HIS A 22 -4.48 -2.91 4.77
C HIS A 22 -4.52 -3.38 3.31
N HIS A 23 -4.54 -2.47 2.34
CA HIS A 23 -4.45 -2.82 0.92
C HIS A 23 -3.09 -2.42 0.34
N ILE A 24 -2.60 -3.22 -0.60
CA ILE A 24 -1.32 -3.01 -1.28
C ILE A 24 -1.48 -3.25 -2.79
N VAL A 25 -0.87 -2.38 -3.58
CA VAL A 25 -0.67 -2.60 -5.02
C VAL A 25 0.79 -2.34 -5.38
N PHE A 26 1.29 -3.08 -6.37
CA PHE A 26 2.64 -2.91 -6.88
C PHE A 26 2.60 -2.17 -8.21
N SER A 27 3.56 -1.27 -8.40
CA SER A 27 3.91 -0.73 -9.72
C SER A 27 4.21 -1.86 -10.72
N PRO A 28 4.07 -1.64 -12.04
CA PRO A 28 4.24 -2.70 -13.04
C PRO A 28 5.64 -3.33 -13.03
N ASP A 29 6.67 -2.52 -12.78
CA ASP A 29 8.06 -2.95 -12.63
C ASP A 29 8.37 -3.52 -11.22
N LYS A 30 7.40 -3.48 -10.30
CA LYS A 30 7.47 -3.91 -8.90
C LYS A 30 8.48 -3.14 -8.05
N ARG A 31 9.01 -2.01 -8.54
CA ARG A 31 9.96 -1.18 -7.80
C ARG A 31 9.29 -0.49 -6.62
N TYR A 32 8.05 -0.05 -6.80
CA TYR A 32 7.25 0.61 -5.79
C TYR A 32 6.06 -0.23 -5.37
N ALA A 33 5.79 -0.25 -4.07
CA ALA A 33 4.51 -0.67 -3.51
C ALA A 33 3.76 0.54 -2.94
N PHE A 34 2.46 0.58 -3.17
CA PHE A 34 1.56 1.59 -2.63
C PHE A 34 0.68 0.92 -1.59
N VAL A 35 0.79 1.39 -0.35
CA VAL A 35 0.10 0.79 0.81
C VAL A 35 -0.95 1.76 1.31
N GLN A 36 -2.22 1.38 1.23
CA GLN A 36 -3.32 2.11 1.84
C GLN A 36 -3.27 1.96 3.36
N ASN A 37 -3.25 3.08 4.06
CA ASN A 37 -3.25 3.15 5.52
C ASN A 37 -4.65 3.54 6.04
N ASN A 38 -5.56 2.57 6.01
CA ASN A 38 -6.90 2.67 6.59
C ASN A 38 -7.48 1.27 6.80
N LEU A 39 -7.43 0.75 8.03
CA LEU A 39 -8.02 -0.53 8.40
C LEU A 39 -9.46 -0.31 8.88
N LEU A 40 -10.41 -0.46 7.95
CA LEU A 40 -11.86 -0.42 8.23
C LEU A 40 -12.31 0.83 9.00
N SER A 41 -11.60 1.96 8.87
CA SER A 41 -11.85 3.20 9.62
C SER A 41 -11.84 3.03 11.14
N LEU A 42 -11.11 2.04 11.66
CA LEU A 42 -11.02 1.79 13.10
C LEU A 42 -10.25 2.94 13.80
N PRO A 43 -10.69 3.38 14.99
CA PRO A 43 -9.98 4.40 15.76
C PRO A 43 -8.51 4.01 15.99
N GLY A 44 -7.59 4.91 15.65
CA GLY A 44 -6.14 4.68 15.77
C GLY A 44 -5.52 3.85 14.64
N LEU A 45 -6.32 3.31 13.70
CA LEU A 45 -5.85 2.51 12.56
C LEU A 45 -6.42 3.05 11.23
N SER A 46 -6.66 4.35 11.17
CA SER A 46 -7.29 5.05 10.04
C SER A 46 -6.51 6.30 9.67
N ASP A 47 -5.24 6.15 9.29
CA ASP A 47 -4.41 7.30 8.95
C ASP A 47 -4.94 8.08 7.74
N GLY A 48 -5.56 7.42 6.76
CA GLY A 48 -6.14 8.07 5.58
C GLY A 48 -5.07 8.56 4.60
N SER A 49 -3.93 7.89 4.52
CA SER A 49 -2.90 8.14 3.50
C SER A 49 -2.57 6.87 2.71
N ILE A 50 -1.82 7.04 1.63
CA ILE A 50 -1.14 5.94 0.95
C ILE A 50 0.37 6.12 1.13
N SER A 51 1.05 5.12 1.71
CA SER A 51 2.51 5.09 1.78
C SER A 51 3.10 4.59 0.47
N VAL A 52 4.14 5.24 -0.03
CA VAL A 52 4.94 4.78 -1.17
C VAL A 52 6.21 4.11 -0.64
N VAL A 53 6.33 2.80 -0.86
CA VAL A 53 7.46 1.98 -0.43
C VAL A 53 8.35 1.69 -1.62
N ASP A 54 9.63 2.01 -1.50
CA ASP A 54 10.67 1.59 -2.45
C ASP A 54 11.14 0.18 -2.06
N MET A 55 10.93 -0.80 -2.94
CA MET A 55 11.21 -2.20 -2.67
C MET A 55 12.70 -2.54 -2.78
N GLU A 56 13.49 -1.73 -3.51
CA GLU A 56 14.95 -1.91 -3.58
C GLU A 56 15.62 -1.40 -2.31
N LYS A 57 15.18 -0.24 -1.82
CA LYS A 57 15.66 0.31 -0.54
C LYS A 57 15.03 -0.41 0.67
N GLY A 58 13.82 -0.93 0.48
CA GLY A 58 13.00 -1.54 1.52
C GLY A 58 12.62 -0.53 2.60
N GLU A 59 12.15 0.64 2.22
CA GLU A 59 11.67 1.68 3.13
C GLU A 59 10.53 2.50 2.52
N SER A 60 9.72 3.13 3.36
CA SER A 60 8.72 4.10 2.92
C SER A 60 9.42 5.40 2.54
N ILE A 61 9.28 5.84 1.29
CA ILE A 61 9.97 7.01 0.75
C ILE A 61 9.06 8.23 0.55
N ALA A 62 7.74 8.04 0.53
CA ALA A 62 6.78 9.13 0.40
C ALA A 62 5.41 8.76 0.98
N SER A 63 4.54 9.77 1.06
CA SER A 63 3.13 9.63 1.45
C SER A 63 2.26 10.42 0.49
N ILE A 64 1.10 9.87 0.13
CA ILE A 64 0.07 10.50 -0.69
C ILE A 64 -1.11 10.81 0.24
N ASP A 65 -1.47 12.10 0.32
CA ASP A 65 -2.66 12.56 1.05
C ASP A 65 -3.91 12.19 0.24
N THR A 66 -4.81 11.42 0.84
CA THR A 66 -6.10 11.05 0.25
C THR A 66 -7.25 11.86 0.84
N LEU A 67 -6.99 13.15 1.11
CA LEU A 67 -7.89 14.11 1.74
C LEU A 67 -8.18 13.82 3.22
N LYS A 68 -7.23 13.23 3.94
CA LYS A 68 -7.39 12.87 5.37
C LYS A 68 -7.71 14.06 6.26
N ASN A 69 -7.18 15.24 5.91
CA ASN A 69 -7.45 16.47 6.65
C ASN A 69 -8.92 16.93 6.53
N GLN A 70 -9.67 16.38 5.56
CA GLN A 70 -11.11 16.57 5.41
C GLN A 70 -11.91 15.39 6.02
N GLY A 71 -11.26 14.46 6.72
CA GLY A 71 -11.89 13.27 7.30
C GLY A 71 -12.25 12.19 6.28
N LEU A 72 -11.70 12.26 5.05
CA LEU A 72 -11.94 11.27 4.01
C LEU A 72 -10.86 10.19 4.03
N ASN A 73 -11.27 8.95 3.81
CA ASN A 73 -10.38 7.80 3.78
C ASN A 73 -10.60 6.95 2.52
N PRO A 74 -9.52 6.48 1.88
CA PRO A 74 -9.61 5.52 0.79
C PRO A 74 -10.03 4.17 1.39
N ASN A 75 -10.96 3.48 0.72
CA ASN A 75 -11.38 2.14 1.13
C ASN A 75 -10.56 1.05 0.42
N CYS A 76 -10.39 1.19 -0.90
CA CYS A 76 -9.62 0.29 -1.74
C CYS A 76 -8.71 1.09 -2.68
N ILE A 77 -7.61 0.47 -3.10
CA ILE A 77 -6.73 0.99 -4.14
C ILE A 77 -6.54 -0.07 -5.22
N ILE A 78 -6.61 0.35 -6.48
CA ILE A 78 -6.29 -0.47 -7.65
C ILE A 78 -5.33 0.33 -8.53
N LEU A 79 -4.36 -0.36 -9.13
CA LEU A 79 -3.54 0.24 -10.18
C LEU A 79 -4.17 -0.10 -11.53
N LEU A 80 -4.53 0.93 -12.29
CA LEU A 80 -5.10 0.74 -13.62
C LEU A 80 -4.00 0.37 -14.63
N PRO A 81 -4.27 -0.53 -15.59
CA PRO A 81 -3.32 -0.80 -16.66
C PRO A 81 -3.16 0.44 -17.56
N GLU A 82 -2.00 0.58 -18.21
CA GLU A 82 -1.70 1.77 -19.04
C GLU A 82 -2.75 2.04 -20.13
N TRP A 83 -3.31 0.99 -20.74
CA TRP A 83 -4.36 1.11 -21.76
C TRP A 83 -5.71 1.61 -21.20
N SER A 84 -5.89 1.62 -19.87
CA SER A 84 -7.16 1.93 -19.21
C SER A 84 -7.63 3.38 -19.38
N SER A 85 -6.74 4.31 -19.76
CA SER A 85 -6.96 5.72 -20.17
C SER A 85 -8.19 6.49 -19.64
N GLY A 86 -8.73 6.14 -18.46
CA GLY A 86 -9.79 6.87 -17.75
C GLY A 86 -11.22 6.31 -17.78
N HIS A 87 -11.48 5.07 -18.23
CA HIS A 87 -12.86 4.52 -18.26
C HIS A 87 -13.04 3.12 -17.63
N GLY A 88 -12.05 2.62 -16.89
CA GLY A 88 -12.14 1.32 -16.20
C GLY A 88 -12.73 1.46 -14.80
N HIS A 89 -13.77 0.68 -14.51
CA HIS A 89 -14.54 0.68 -13.26
C HIS A 89 -13.90 -0.17 -12.15
#